data_AF-A0A1X3PA62-F1
#
_entry.id   AF-A0A1X3PA62-F1
#
_cell.length_a   1.000
_cell.length_b   1.000
_cell.length_c   1.000
_cell.angle_alpha   90.00
_cell.angle_beta   90.00
_cell.angle_gamma   90.00
#
_symmetry.space_group_name_H-M   'P 1'
#
loop_
_entity.id
_entity.type
_entity.pdbx_description
1 polymer ?
#
loop_
_entity_poly.entity_id
_entity_poly.type
_entity_poly.pdbx_seq_one_letter_code
_entity_poly.pdbx_strand_id
1 'polypeptide(L)'
;MRFLSSLLAFLLGLAALAIGIGQLTVWAPQETVTAHSPELEDAPLTVITDGIVDLDDGREEFTLEAEGEYTIALARLDDIEAWVDDAAHVQISGVDEPSPEQDAQVVAEHVAGESEVPDPSDSDLWVATETAEGPLVYRWVAPDDSGDWALMIFRDGEEPAPSAVAVEVEQPVDSTWGSP
;
A
#
# COMPACT_ATOMS: atom_id res chain seq x y z
N MET A 1 53.18 13.64 27.39
CA MET A 1 51.73 13.41 27.61
C MET A 1 50.85 14.23 26.66
N ARG A 2 51.14 15.52 26.38
CA ARG A 2 50.29 16.36 25.50
C ARG A 2 50.17 15.88 24.04
N PHE A 3 51.27 15.40 23.43
CA PHE A 3 51.26 14.92 22.04
C PHE A 3 50.40 13.67 21.80
N LEU A 4 50.47 12.66 22.69
CA LEU A 4 49.62 11.47 22.56
C LEU A 4 48.14 11.81 22.74
N SER A 5 47.80 12.69 23.68
CA SER A 5 46.42 13.13 23.88
C SER A 5 45.88 13.89 22.67
N SER A 6 46.70 14.73 22.01
CA SER A 6 46.32 15.42 20.78
C SER A 6 46.13 14.46 19.60
N LEU A 7 47.01 13.47 19.44
CA LEU A 7 46.87 12.46 18.39
C LEU A 7 45.61 11.62 18.59
N LEU A 8 45.34 11.20 19.84
CA LEU A 8 44.13 10.45 20.17
C LEU A 8 42.86 11.27 19.90
N ALA A 9 42.83 12.54 20.31
CA ALA A 9 41.70 13.43 20.05
C ALA A 9 41.48 13.64 18.55
N PHE A 10 42.55 13.77 17.76
CA PHE A 10 42.46 13.89 16.31
C PHE A 10 41.88 12.63 15.65
N LEU A 11 42.36 11.45 16.03
CA LEU A 11 41.84 10.17 15.50
C LEU A 11 40.37 9.95 15.89
N LEU A 12 39.99 10.30 17.12
CA LEU A 12 38.59 10.27 17.56
C LEU A 12 37.72 11.25 16.78
N GLY A 13 38.24 12.44 16.46
CA GLY A 13 37.55 13.39 15.59
C GLY A 13 37.34 12.86 14.17
N LEU A 14 38.36 12.22 13.59
CA LEU A 14 38.26 11.60 12.26
C LEU A 14 37.25 10.44 12.24
N ALA A 15 37.25 9.62 13.29
CA ALA A 15 36.28 8.54 13.45
C ALA A 15 34.86 9.08 13.63
N ALA A 16 34.66 10.10 14.45
CA ALA A 16 33.35 10.74 14.63
C ALA A 16 32.83 11.37 13.33
N LEU A 17 33.70 11.97 12.52
CA LEU A 17 33.34 12.48 11.19
C LEU A 17 32.92 11.36 10.24
N ALA A 18 33.69 10.26 10.18
CA ALA A 18 33.35 9.11 9.33
C ALA A 18 32.02 8.48 9.75
N ILE A 19 31.77 8.37 11.06
CA ILE A 19 30.48 7.90 11.59
C ILE A 19 29.36 8.85 11.20
N GLY A 20 29.56 10.17 11.33
CA GLY A 20 28.56 11.16 10.93
C GLY A 20 28.22 11.13 9.43
N ILE A 21 29.23 10.93 8.57
CA ILE A 21 29.02 10.74 7.13
C ILE A 21 28.25 9.45 6.87
N GLY A 22 28.62 8.36 7.56
CA GLY A 22 27.92 7.08 7.42
C GLY A 22 26.45 7.19 7.79
N GLN A 23 26.12 7.88 8.89
CA GLN A 23 24.74 8.11 9.33
C GLN A 23 23.89 8.92 8.34
N LEU A 24 24.51 9.73 7.47
CA LEU A 24 23.84 10.56 6.47
C LEU A 24 23.88 9.97 5.05
N THR A 25 24.48 8.79 4.88
CA THR A 25 24.67 8.16 3.56
C THR A 25 24.26 6.69 3.60
N VAL A 26 25.23 5.79 3.69
CA VAL A 26 25.04 4.33 3.55
C VAL A 26 24.25 3.72 4.71
N TRP A 27 24.16 4.41 5.86
CA TRP A 27 23.41 3.95 7.03
C TRP A 27 22.13 4.74 7.28
N ALA A 28 21.79 5.70 6.42
CA ALA A 28 20.51 6.35 6.50
C ALA A 28 19.41 5.32 6.16
N PRO A 29 18.34 5.20 6.96
CA PRO A 29 17.17 4.43 6.55
C PRO A 29 16.59 5.06 5.29
N GLN A 30 15.94 4.25 4.46
CA GLN A 30 15.15 4.76 3.34
C GLN A 30 14.06 5.71 3.86
N GLU A 31 13.91 6.86 3.22
CA GLU A 31 12.80 7.78 3.52
C GLU A 31 11.54 7.22 2.87
N THR A 32 10.43 7.20 3.61
CA THR A 32 9.12 6.75 3.11
C THR A 32 8.08 7.85 3.27
N VAL A 33 7.06 7.83 2.42
CA VAL A 33 5.82 8.60 2.63
C VAL A 33 4.61 7.69 2.54
N THR A 34 3.49 8.16 3.07
CA THR A 34 2.21 7.47 2.96
C THR A 34 1.44 8.03 1.77
N ALA A 35 1.19 7.19 0.77
CA ALA A 35 0.22 7.44 -0.29
C ALA A 35 -1.18 7.11 0.24
N HIS A 36 -2.15 7.98 -0.05
CA HIS A 36 -3.55 7.80 0.34
C HIS A 36 -4.44 7.68 -0.88
N SER A 37 -5.53 6.91 -0.76
CA SER A 37 -6.60 6.91 -1.76
C SER A 37 -7.30 8.27 -1.81
N PRO A 38 -7.75 8.72 -2.99
CA PRO A 38 -8.62 9.87 -3.10
C PRO A 38 -9.96 9.63 -2.41
N GLU A 39 -10.67 10.71 -2.10
CA GLU A 39 -12.07 10.63 -1.67
C GLU A 39 -12.94 10.34 -2.90
N LEU A 40 -13.71 9.25 -2.86
CA LEU A 40 -14.53 8.74 -3.95
C LEU A 40 -15.99 8.61 -3.51
N GLU A 41 -16.90 8.40 -4.47
CA GLU A 41 -18.30 8.09 -4.18
C GLU A 41 -18.41 6.70 -3.54
N ASP A 42 -19.36 6.54 -2.61
CA ASP A 42 -19.63 5.28 -1.93
C ASP A 42 -20.16 4.21 -2.90
N ALA A 43 -19.71 2.97 -2.71
CA ALA A 43 -20.15 1.80 -3.47
C ALA A 43 -20.28 0.57 -2.56
N PRO A 44 -21.14 -0.41 -2.90
CA PRO A 44 -21.33 -1.62 -2.09
C PRO A 44 -20.10 -2.54 -2.05
N LEU A 45 -19.13 -2.32 -2.95
CA LEU A 45 -17.94 -3.16 -3.13
C LEU A 45 -16.68 -2.32 -3.33
N THR A 46 -15.55 -2.83 -2.87
CA THR A 46 -14.21 -2.32 -3.23
C THR A 46 -13.38 -3.47 -3.79
N VAL A 47 -12.77 -3.29 -4.97
CA VAL A 47 -11.85 -4.24 -5.58
C VAL A 47 -10.43 -3.69 -5.48
N ILE A 48 -9.50 -4.48 -4.95
CA ILE A 48 -8.09 -4.11 -4.79
C ILE A 48 -7.23 -5.12 -5.57
N THR A 49 -6.54 -4.67 -6.61
CA THR A 49 -5.62 -5.53 -7.38
C THR A 49 -4.22 -5.56 -6.77
N ASP A 50 -3.41 -6.51 -7.24
CA ASP A 50 -2.01 -6.67 -6.83
C ASP A 50 -1.11 -5.46 -7.10
N GLY A 51 -1.47 -4.58 -8.04
CA GLY A 51 -0.71 -3.35 -8.33
C GLY A 51 -0.55 -2.39 -7.14
N ILE A 52 -1.27 -2.59 -6.03
CA ILE A 52 -1.07 -1.83 -4.80
C ILE A 52 0.19 -2.25 -4.02
N VAL A 53 0.69 -3.46 -4.27
CA VAL A 53 1.92 -4.00 -3.70
C VAL A 53 3.02 -4.12 -4.74
N ASP A 54 4.26 -4.10 -4.27
CA ASP A 54 5.44 -4.36 -5.08
C ASP A 54 6.41 -5.22 -4.26
N LEU A 55 6.35 -6.55 -4.49
CA LEU A 55 7.15 -7.50 -3.71
C LEU A 55 8.64 -7.43 -4.06
N ASP A 56 8.99 -6.97 -5.27
CA ASP A 56 10.38 -6.81 -5.69
C ASP A 56 11.03 -5.61 -5.00
N ASP A 57 10.26 -4.54 -4.80
CA ASP A 57 10.66 -3.32 -4.06
C ASP A 57 10.23 -3.34 -2.57
N GLY A 58 9.78 -4.49 -2.06
CA GLY A 58 9.53 -4.73 -0.63
C GLY A 58 8.27 -4.09 -0.04
N ARG A 59 7.37 -3.56 -0.89
CA ARG A 59 6.04 -3.08 -0.52
C ARG A 59 5.07 -4.25 -0.49
N GLU A 60 5.02 -4.95 0.65
CA GLU A 60 4.24 -6.18 0.82
C GLU A 60 2.88 -5.97 1.51
N GLU A 61 2.62 -4.78 2.05
CA GLU A 61 1.42 -4.50 2.85
C GLU A 61 0.81 -3.13 2.57
N PHE A 62 -0.49 -3.01 2.82
CA PHE A 62 -1.24 -1.76 2.82
C PHE A 62 -2.16 -1.71 4.05
N THR A 63 -2.60 -0.52 4.42
CA THR A 63 -3.59 -0.32 5.48
C THR A 63 -4.93 -0.01 4.87
N LEU A 64 -5.94 -0.84 5.14
CA LEU A 64 -7.34 -0.56 4.86
C LEU A 64 -7.93 0.16 6.07
N GLU A 65 -8.36 1.40 5.86
CA GLU A 65 -9.04 2.21 6.86
C GLU A 65 -10.55 1.91 6.79
N ALA A 66 -11.12 1.48 7.90
CA ALA A 66 -12.51 1.08 7.94
C ALA A 66 -13.14 1.37 9.32
N GLU A 67 -14.45 1.58 9.32
CA GLU A 67 -15.26 1.65 10.53
C GLU A 67 -16.29 0.52 10.53
N GLY A 68 -16.39 -0.22 11.63
CA GLY A 68 -17.30 -1.37 11.71
C GLY A 68 -16.76 -2.63 11.04
N GLU A 69 -17.64 -3.61 10.88
CA GLU A 69 -17.32 -4.93 10.34
C GLU A 69 -17.40 -4.94 8.81
N TYR A 70 -16.50 -5.70 8.17
CA TYR A 70 -16.47 -5.96 6.73
C TYR A 70 -15.79 -7.30 6.46
N THR A 71 -15.99 -7.81 5.25
CA THR A 71 -15.38 -9.05 4.76
C THR A 71 -14.46 -8.77 3.60
N ILE A 72 -13.33 -9.47 3.58
CA ILE A 72 -12.34 -9.51 2.52
C ILE A 72 -12.43 -10.88 1.86
N ALA A 73 -12.71 -10.93 0.56
CA ALA A 73 -12.58 -12.14 -0.25
C ALA A 73 -11.33 -12.05 -1.13
N LEU A 74 -10.57 -13.14 -1.19
CA LEU A 74 -9.43 -13.32 -2.09
C LEU A 74 -9.85 -14.23 -3.25
N ALA A 75 -9.61 -13.79 -4.48
CA ALA A 75 -9.88 -14.56 -5.69
C ALA A 75 -9.06 -14.09 -6.88
N ARG A 76 -9.23 -14.76 -8.02
CA ARG A 76 -8.73 -14.26 -9.30
C ARG A 76 -9.47 -13.00 -9.68
N LEU A 77 -8.76 -12.08 -10.35
CA LEU A 77 -9.39 -10.85 -10.83
C LEU A 77 -10.57 -11.16 -11.77
N ASP A 78 -10.40 -12.09 -12.73
CA ASP A 78 -11.48 -12.53 -13.63
C ASP A 78 -12.72 -13.06 -12.87
N ASP A 79 -12.51 -13.76 -11.75
CA ASP A 79 -13.60 -14.32 -10.93
C ASP A 79 -14.32 -13.20 -10.15
N ILE A 80 -13.59 -12.20 -9.64
CA ILE A 80 -14.16 -11.01 -9.01
C ILE A 80 -14.95 -10.20 -10.04
N GLU A 81 -14.38 -9.91 -11.21
CA GLU A 81 -15.05 -9.17 -12.28
C GLU A 81 -16.33 -9.88 -12.74
N ALA A 82 -16.28 -11.21 -12.87
CA ALA A 82 -17.45 -12.01 -13.22
C ALA A 82 -18.56 -11.98 -12.15
N TRP A 83 -18.20 -11.82 -10.87
CA TRP A 83 -19.16 -11.67 -9.78
C TRP A 83 -19.74 -10.25 -9.72
N VAL A 84 -18.88 -9.23 -9.86
CA VAL A 84 -19.24 -7.81 -9.80
C VAL A 84 -20.21 -7.46 -10.94
N ASP A 85 -19.97 -7.96 -12.16
CA ASP A 85 -20.77 -7.69 -13.37
C ASP A 85 -21.03 -6.19 -13.57
N ASP A 86 -22.26 -5.72 -13.34
CA ASP A 86 -22.68 -4.33 -13.46
C ASP A 86 -22.86 -3.59 -12.12
N ALA A 87 -22.37 -4.15 -11.01
CA ALA A 87 -22.40 -3.53 -9.69
C ALA A 87 -21.46 -2.31 -9.59
N ALA A 88 -21.91 -1.30 -8.85
CA ALA A 88 -21.07 -0.17 -8.49
C ALA A 88 -19.94 -0.65 -7.57
N HIS A 89 -18.72 -0.18 -7.82
CA HIS A 89 -17.56 -0.54 -6.99
C HIS A 89 -16.48 0.53 -7.03
N VAL A 90 -15.67 0.60 -5.98
CA VAL A 90 -14.38 1.31 -6.01
C VAL A 90 -13.31 0.34 -6.51
N GLN A 91 -12.62 0.70 -7.58
CA GLN A 91 -11.47 -0.04 -8.08
C GLN A 91 -10.18 0.64 -7.59
N ILE A 92 -9.37 -0.08 -6.83
CA ILE A 92 -8.02 0.31 -6.43
C ILE A 92 -7.04 -0.55 -7.22
N SER A 93 -6.22 0.09 -8.06
CA SER A 93 -5.40 -0.62 -9.05
C SER A 93 -3.89 -0.45 -8.87
N GLY A 94 -3.46 0.49 -8.02
CA GLY A 94 -2.06 0.61 -7.67
C GLY A 94 -1.69 1.88 -6.94
N VAL A 95 -0.42 2.26 -7.03
CA VAL A 95 0.11 3.46 -6.39
C VAL A 95 1.00 4.23 -7.37
N ASP A 96 0.69 5.51 -7.58
CA ASP A 96 1.59 6.44 -8.23
C ASP A 96 2.73 6.79 -7.29
N GLU A 97 3.95 6.50 -7.72
CA GLU A 97 5.15 6.76 -6.92
C GLU A 97 5.49 8.25 -6.85
N PRO A 98 6.08 8.70 -5.74
CA PRO A 98 6.43 10.10 -5.59
C PRO A 98 7.54 10.48 -6.57
N SER A 99 7.43 11.68 -7.12
CA SER A 99 8.45 12.29 -7.97
C SER A 99 8.62 13.78 -7.59
N PRO A 100 9.67 14.47 -8.07
CA PRO A 100 9.83 15.90 -7.81
C PRO A 100 8.64 16.78 -8.28
N GLU A 101 7.77 16.26 -9.15
CA GLU A 101 6.64 16.97 -9.74
C GLU A 101 5.28 16.48 -9.21
N GLN A 102 5.22 15.35 -8.50
CA GLN A 102 3.97 14.68 -8.10
C GLN A 102 4.15 13.95 -6.77
N ASP A 103 3.23 14.19 -5.84
CA ASP A 103 3.15 13.45 -4.58
C ASP A 103 2.65 12.01 -4.83
N ALA A 104 3.03 11.10 -3.93
CA ALA A 104 2.55 9.72 -4.00
C ALA A 104 1.03 9.64 -3.78
N GLN A 105 0.34 8.85 -4.58
CA GLN A 105 -1.12 8.71 -4.49
C GLN A 105 -1.54 7.29 -4.82
N VAL A 106 -2.52 6.74 -4.09
CA VAL A 106 -3.14 5.47 -4.47
C VAL A 106 -4.04 5.71 -5.68
N VAL A 107 -3.86 4.89 -6.72
CA VAL A 107 -4.68 4.92 -7.94
C VAL A 107 -5.98 4.21 -7.65
N ALA A 108 -7.06 5.00 -7.57
CA ALA A 108 -8.40 4.49 -7.33
C ALA A 108 -9.44 5.26 -8.15
N GLU A 109 -10.50 4.57 -8.56
CA GLU A 109 -11.65 5.15 -9.24
C GLU A 109 -12.97 4.53 -8.79
N HIS A 110 -14.05 5.30 -8.88
CA HIS A 110 -15.40 4.79 -8.68
C HIS A 110 -15.99 4.37 -10.03
N VAL A 111 -16.46 3.13 -10.12
CA VAL A 111 -17.15 2.56 -11.28
C VAL A 111 -18.64 2.55 -10.98
N ALA A 112 -19.41 3.24 -11.82
CA ALA A 112 -20.86 3.33 -11.66
C ALA A 112 -21.56 2.04 -12.06
N GLY A 113 -22.58 1.66 -11.29
CA GLY A 113 -23.32 0.41 -11.48
C GLY A 113 -24.52 0.30 -10.52
N GLU A 114 -25.00 -0.93 -10.29
CA GLU A 114 -26.02 -1.23 -9.29
C GLU A 114 -25.49 -0.94 -7.88
N SER A 115 -26.23 -0.16 -7.08
CA SER A 115 -25.81 0.27 -5.75
C SER A 115 -26.14 -0.72 -4.63
N GLU A 116 -26.86 -1.80 -4.96
CA GLU A 116 -27.23 -2.88 -4.06
C GLU A 116 -27.00 -4.19 -4.81
N VAL A 117 -26.33 -5.14 -4.18
CA VAL A 117 -26.01 -6.45 -4.75
C VAL A 117 -26.40 -7.55 -3.77
N PRO A 118 -26.55 -8.81 -4.22
CA PRO A 118 -26.66 -9.94 -3.30
C PRO A 118 -25.44 -10.02 -2.37
N ASP A 119 -25.65 -10.51 -1.15
CA ASP A 119 -24.57 -10.75 -0.19
C ASP A 119 -23.47 -11.64 -0.83
N PRO A 120 -22.22 -11.14 -0.98
CA PRO A 120 -21.14 -11.88 -1.62
C PRO A 120 -20.58 -13.02 -0.76
N SER A 121 -20.90 -13.09 0.55
CA SER A 121 -20.22 -13.95 1.53
C SER A 121 -20.17 -15.44 1.18
N ASP A 122 -21.22 -15.96 0.53
CA ASP A 122 -21.40 -17.39 0.23
C ASP A 122 -21.01 -17.79 -1.21
N SER A 123 -20.30 -16.93 -1.95
CA SER A 123 -19.87 -17.22 -3.32
C SER A 123 -18.85 -18.37 -3.37
N ASP A 124 -18.96 -19.24 -4.39
CA ASP A 124 -17.99 -20.31 -4.66
C ASP A 124 -16.76 -19.84 -5.46
N LEU A 125 -16.76 -18.57 -5.89
CA LEU A 125 -15.66 -17.93 -6.60
C LEU A 125 -14.50 -17.53 -5.67
N TRP A 126 -14.75 -17.40 -4.37
CA TRP A 126 -13.73 -16.98 -3.40
C TRP A 126 -12.82 -18.15 -3.01
N VAL A 127 -11.52 -17.91 -3.03
CA VAL A 127 -10.52 -18.88 -2.55
C VAL A 127 -10.41 -18.83 -1.03
N ALA A 128 -10.51 -17.63 -0.45
CA ALA A 128 -10.53 -17.41 0.98
C ALA A 128 -11.39 -16.18 1.31
N THR A 129 -11.97 -16.18 2.50
CA THR A 129 -12.68 -15.04 3.07
C THR A 129 -12.22 -14.78 4.50
N GLU A 130 -12.16 -13.51 4.89
CA GLU A 130 -11.81 -13.07 6.23
C GLU A 130 -12.70 -11.90 6.64
N THR A 131 -13.30 -11.99 7.83
CA THR A 131 -14.07 -10.89 8.42
C THR A 131 -13.18 -10.12 9.39
N ALA A 132 -13.19 -8.79 9.28
CA ALA A 132 -12.43 -7.87 10.12
C ALA A 132 -13.33 -6.73 10.63
N GLU A 133 -12.90 -6.08 11.70
CA GLU A 133 -13.57 -4.90 12.26
C GLU A 133 -12.54 -3.77 12.46
N GLY A 134 -12.84 -2.59 11.93
CA GLY A 134 -11.95 -1.44 12.02
C GLY A 134 -10.73 -1.50 11.08
N PRO A 135 -9.71 -0.64 11.30
CA PRO A 135 -8.53 -0.59 10.44
C PRO A 135 -7.75 -1.90 10.43
N LEU A 136 -7.29 -2.33 9.25
CA LEU A 136 -6.51 -3.55 9.05
C LEU A 136 -5.25 -3.28 8.24
N VAL A 137 -4.10 -3.72 8.77
CA VAL A 137 -2.87 -3.85 7.97
C VAL A 137 -2.93 -5.20 7.25
N TYR A 138 -3.17 -5.16 5.95
CA TYR A 138 -3.23 -6.35 5.11
C TYR A 138 -1.87 -6.61 4.47
N ARG A 139 -1.33 -7.80 4.70
CA ARG A 139 -0.12 -8.28 4.02
C ARG A 139 -0.51 -9.13 2.84
N TRP A 140 -0.02 -8.76 1.67
CA TRP A 140 -0.34 -9.46 0.43
C TRP A 140 0.23 -10.88 0.42
N VAL A 141 -0.65 -11.86 0.23
CA VAL A 141 -0.29 -13.27 0.10
C VAL A 141 -1.10 -13.87 -1.04
N ALA A 142 -0.49 -13.91 -2.23
CA ALA A 142 -1.04 -14.65 -3.36
C ALA A 142 -0.81 -16.17 -3.14
N PRO A 143 -1.83 -17.03 -3.39
CA PRO A 143 -1.68 -18.48 -3.30
C PRO A 143 -0.64 -19.07 -4.26
N ASP A 144 -0.43 -18.42 -5.41
CA ASP A 144 0.59 -18.77 -6.40
C ASP A 144 0.97 -17.55 -7.26
N ASP A 145 2.09 -17.65 -7.98
CA ASP A 145 2.63 -16.57 -8.83
C ASP A 145 2.03 -16.54 -10.25
N SER A 146 0.99 -17.33 -10.52
CA SER A 146 0.41 -17.44 -11.86
C SER A 146 -0.90 -16.68 -11.92
N GLY A 147 -1.08 -15.74 -12.83
CA GLY A 147 -2.36 -15.01 -13.02
C GLY A 147 -2.62 -13.92 -11.99
N ASP A 148 -3.63 -13.09 -12.27
CA ASP A 148 -3.89 -11.86 -11.52
C ASP A 148 -4.77 -12.15 -10.29
N TRP A 149 -4.24 -11.83 -9.10
CA TRP A 149 -4.95 -11.97 -7.83
C TRP A 149 -5.49 -10.62 -7.39
N ALA A 150 -6.68 -10.63 -6.80
CA ALA A 150 -7.32 -9.44 -6.28
C ALA A 150 -8.10 -9.75 -4.99
N LEU A 151 -8.38 -8.69 -4.26
CA LEU A 151 -9.25 -8.69 -3.08
C LEU A 151 -10.56 -8.00 -3.44
N MET A 152 -11.66 -8.53 -2.92
CA MET A 152 -12.94 -7.84 -2.91
C MET A 152 -13.35 -7.59 -1.46
N ILE A 153 -13.58 -6.33 -1.12
CA ILE A 153 -14.04 -5.88 0.19
C ILE A 153 -15.53 -5.58 0.09
N PHE A 154 -16.31 -6.08 1.04
CA PHE A 154 -17.75 -5.90 1.08
C PHE A 154 -18.29 -6.00 2.50
N ARG A 155 -19.54 -5.56 2.70
CA ARG A 155 -20.31 -5.80 3.93
C ARG A 155 -21.39 -6.83 3.68
N ASP A 156 -22.62 -6.38 3.44
CA ASP A 156 -23.81 -7.20 3.14
C ASP A 156 -24.29 -7.04 1.69
N GLY A 157 -23.61 -6.22 0.90
CA GLY A 157 -24.00 -5.88 -0.48
C GLY A 157 -24.90 -4.65 -0.58
N GLU A 158 -25.31 -4.03 0.53
CA GLU A 158 -26.12 -2.82 0.58
C GLU A 158 -25.36 -1.65 1.23
N GLU A 159 -24.67 -1.90 2.36
CA GLU A 159 -23.85 -0.89 3.02
C GLU A 159 -22.54 -0.64 2.24
N PRO A 160 -22.04 0.62 2.20
CA PRO A 160 -20.79 0.94 1.52
C PRO A 160 -19.59 0.13 2.03
N ALA A 161 -18.84 -0.46 1.10
CA ALA A 161 -17.59 -1.13 1.42
C ALA A 161 -16.50 -0.11 1.79
N PRO A 162 -15.62 -0.42 2.75
CA PRO A 162 -14.43 0.39 2.99
C PRO A 162 -13.57 0.49 1.73
N SER A 163 -13.19 1.70 1.36
CA SER A 163 -12.37 2.00 0.18
C SER A 163 -11.17 2.89 0.47
N ALA A 164 -11.02 3.36 1.71
CA ALA A 164 -9.92 4.20 2.12
C ALA A 164 -8.67 3.34 2.37
N VAL A 165 -7.62 3.56 1.58
CA VAL A 165 -6.36 2.80 1.68
C VAL A 165 -5.18 3.74 1.84
N ALA A 166 -4.24 3.31 2.69
CA ALA A 166 -2.95 3.96 2.88
C ALA A 166 -1.82 2.96 2.58
N VAL A 167 -0.82 3.40 1.81
CA VAL A 167 0.33 2.58 1.41
C VAL A 167 1.62 3.34 1.71
N GLU A 168 2.58 2.71 2.36
CA GLU A 168 3.91 3.28 2.51
C GLU A 168 4.71 3.05 1.22
N VAL A 169 5.28 4.13 0.68
CA VAL A 169 6.10 4.11 -0.52
C VAL A 169 7.45 4.77 -0.28
N GLU A 170 8.47 4.27 -0.96
CA GLU A 170 9.80 4.84 -0.88
C GLU A 170 9.86 6.21 -1.55
N GLN A 171 10.54 7.16 -0.89
CA GLN A 171 10.82 8.45 -1.47
C GLN A 171 12.11 8.39 -2.28
N PRO A 172 12.11 8.78 -3.56
CA PRO A 172 13.34 8.89 -4.30
C PRO A 172 14.24 9.95 -3.66
N VAL A 173 15.50 9.59 -3.44
CA VAL A 173 16.48 10.52 -2.87
C VAL A 173 16.65 11.72 -3.78
N ASP A 174 16.34 12.91 -3.26
CA ASP A 174 16.46 14.15 -4.01
C ASP A 174 17.94 14.50 -4.20
N SER A 175 18.52 14.10 -5.33
CA SER A 175 19.95 14.28 -5.65
C SER A 175 20.28 15.70 -6.17
N THR A 176 19.60 16.72 -5.67
CA THR A 176 19.77 18.12 -6.09
C THR A 176 21.16 18.70 -5.81
N TRP A 177 21.98 18.05 -4.98
CA TRP A 177 23.39 18.41 -4.75
C TRP A 177 24.38 17.72 -5.69
N GLY A 178 23.91 17.00 -6.72
CA GLY A 178 24.74 16.16 -7.60
C GLY A 178 24.80 16.55 -9.09
N SER A 179 24.25 17.69 -9.52
CA SER A 179 24.34 18.15 -10.93
C SER A 179 25.39 19.26 -11.09
N PRO A 180 26.24 19.22 -12.15
CA PRO A 180 27.46 20.02 -12.30
C PRO A 180 27.26 21.53 -12.53
#